data_AF-A0A946PWQ7-F1
#
_entry.id   AF-A0A946PWQ7-F1
#
_cell.length_a   1.000
_cell.length_b   1.000
_cell.length_c   1.000
_cell.angle_alpha   90.00
_cell.angle_beta   90.00
_cell.angle_gamma   90.00
#
_symmetry.space_group_name_H-M   'P 1'
#
loop_
_entity.id
_entity.type
_entity.pdbx_description
1 polymer ?
#
loop_
_entity_poly.entity_id
_entity_poly.type
_entity_poly.pdbx_seq_one_letter_code
_entity_poly.pdbx_strand_id
1 'polypeptide(L)'
;MAYLCKRSNKEDGLTGKRKVWYRFADRMIRNEKHLIRALNYIHYNPVKHEPVDDVYAWRWSSLFLYEGEKGTSWLKENWQKHKPSSGFGKGWDDL
;
A
#
# COMPACT_ATOMS: atom_id res chain seq x y z
N MET A 1 18.36 -0.75 -0.90
CA MET A 1 17.52 -1.90 -1.28
C MET A 1 18.26 -2.98 -2.07
N ALA A 2 18.89 -2.68 -3.22
CA ALA A 2 19.54 -3.72 -4.06
C ALA A 2 20.59 -4.58 -3.32
N TYR A 3 21.35 -3.98 -2.39
CA TYR A 3 22.33 -4.72 -1.58
C TYR A 3 21.68 -5.76 -0.65
N LEU A 4 20.60 -5.38 0.04
CA LEU A 4 19.86 -6.29 0.93
C LEU A 4 19.29 -7.47 0.14
N CYS A 5 18.72 -7.21 -1.03
CA CYS A 5 18.17 -8.25 -1.89
C CYS A 5 19.25 -9.23 -2.40
N LYS A 6 20.43 -8.72 -2.76
CA LYS A 6 21.58 -9.56 -3.11
C LYS A 6 21.99 -10.46 -1.94
N ARG A 7 22.00 -9.92 -0.72
CA ARG A 7 22.34 -10.70 0.49
C ARG A 7 21.31 -11.79 0.76
N SER A 8 20.01 -11.48 0.79
CA SER A 8 18.97 -12.50 1.01
C SER A 8 18.95 -13.58 -0.08
N ASN A 9 19.20 -13.22 -1.34
CA ASN A 9 19.34 -14.21 -2.40
C ASN A 9 20.57 -15.11 -2.22
N LYS A 10 21.66 -14.59 -1.66
CA LYS A 10 22.84 -15.40 -1.34
C LYS A 10 22.55 -16.36 -0.19
N GLU A 11 21.90 -15.87 0.87
CA GLU A 11 21.50 -16.67 2.04
C GLU A 11 20.55 -17.81 1.65
N ASP A 12 19.59 -17.54 0.76
CA ASP A 12 18.63 -18.55 0.28
C ASP A 12 19.16 -19.44 -0.87
N GLY A 13 20.39 -19.22 -1.37
CA GLY A 13 20.94 -19.96 -2.52
C GLY A 13 20.25 -19.64 -3.87
N LEU A 14 19.55 -18.51 -3.95
CA LEU A 14 18.74 -18.08 -5.11
C LEU A 14 19.38 -16.94 -5.92
N THR A 15 20.68 -16.71 -5.76
CA THR A 15 21.44 -15.73 -6.57
C THR A 15 21.24 -15.99 -8.06
N GLY A 16 20.82 -14.96 -8.80
CA GLY A 16 20.53 -15.05 -10.24
C GLY A 16 19.22 -15.77 -10.60
N LYS A 17 18.53 -16.39 -9.63
CA LYS A 17 17.28 -17.15 -9.86
C LYS A 17 16.03 -16.41 -9.41
N ARG A 18 16.14 -15.53 -8.41
CA ARG A 18 15.01 -14.75 -7.87
C ARG A 18 15.27 -13.26 -7.95
N LYS A 19 14.30 -12.51 -8.50
CA LYS A 19 14.26 -11.05 -8.39
C LYS A 19 13.39 -10.66 -7.20
N VAL A 20 14.02 -10.11 -6.15
CA VAL A 20 13.34 -9.71 -4.91
C VAL A 20 12.85 -8.26 -4.97
N TRP A 21 13.55 -7.38 -5.68
CA TRP A 21 13.21 -5.97 -5.76
C TRP A 21 12.92 -5.54 -7.20
N TYR A 22 11.88 -4.73 -7.34
CA TYR A 22 11.43 -4.15 -8.59
C TYR A 22 11.57 -2.62 -8.54
N ARG A 23 11.19 -1.95 -9.62
CA ARG A 23 11.11 -0.49 -9.60
C ARG A 23 10.02 -0.06 -8.62
N PHE A 24 10.15 1.15 -8.11
CA PHE A 24 9.14 1.75 -7.24
C PHE A 24 8.58 3.00 -7.89
N ALA A 25 7.29 3.25 -7.70
CA ALA A 25 6.68 4.54 -8.00
C ALA A 25 7.01 5.52 -6.87
N ASP A 26 7.50 6.71 -7.20
CA ASP A 26 7.63 7.81 -6.24
C ASP A 26 6.57 8.88 -6.54
N ARG A 27 5.91 9.35 -5.47
CA ARG A 27 4.91 10.42 -5.55
C ARG A 27 4.96 11.27 -4.28
N MET A 28 5.44 12.51 -4.42
CA MET A 28 5.41 13.49 -3.35
C MET A 28 3.98 13.86 -2.94
N ILE A 29 3.70 13.80 -1.64
CA ILE A 29 2.45 14.26 -1.03
C ILE A 29 2.43 15.80 -1.00
N ARG A 30 1.30 16.40 -1.40
CA ARG A 30 1.22 17.86 -1.68
C ARG A 30 0.36 18.62 -0.67
N ASN A 31 -0.50 17.92 0.06
CA ASN A 31 -1.39 18.46 1.09
C ASN A 31 -2.05 17.30 1.84
N GLU A 32 -2.76 17.63 2.92
CA GLU A 32 -3.49 16.69 3.75
C GLU A 32 -4.53 15.87 2.98
N LYS A 33 -5.29 16.50 2.06
CA LYS A 33 -6.26 15.77 1.23
C LYS A 33 -5.58 14.71 0.35
N HIS A 34 -4.38 15.01 -0.17
CA HIS A 34 -3.58 14.04 -0.93
C HIS A 34 -3.08 12.92 -0.04
N LEU A 35 -2.64 13.23 1.19
CA LEU A 35 -2.23 12.24 2.18
C LEU A 35 -3.37 11.25 2.49
N ILE A 36 -4.57 11.76 2.82
CA ILE A 36 -5.71 10.90 3.18
C ILE A 36 -6.14 10.04 1.98
N ARG A 37 -6.11 10.58 0.76
CA ARG A 37 -6.37 9.78 -0.46
C ARG A 37 -5.35 8.66 -0.66
N ALA A 38 -4.06 8.94 -0.40
CA ALA A 38 -3.02 7.92 -0.49
C ALA A 38 -3.20 6.83 0.57
N LEU A 39 -3.54 7.20 1.80
CA LEU A 39 -3.85 6.25 2.89
C LEU A 39 -5.05 5.36 2.51
N ASN A 40 -6.16 5.97 2.08
CA ASN A 40 -7.35 5.24 1.65
C ASN A 40 -7.06 4.27 0.50
N TYR A 41 -6.23 4.67 -0.48
CA TYR A 41 -5.79 3.80 -1.56
C TYR A 41 -4.99 2.61 -1.04
N ILE A 42 -3.99 2.86 -0.18
CA ILE A 42 -3.14 1.81 0.40
C ILE A 42 -3.96 0.81 1.22
N HIS A 43 -4.89 1.29 2.06
CA HIS A 43 -5.74 0.41 2.87
C HIS A 43 -6.75 -0.37 2.03
N TYR A 44 -7.15 0.15 0.86
CA TYR A 44 -8.06 -0.52 -0.06
C TYR A 44 -7.37 -1.47 -1.04
N ASN A 45 -6.05 -1.36 -1.25
CA ASN A 45 -5.31 -2.20 -2.18
C ASN A 45 -5.55 -3.72 -2.03
N PRO A 46 -5.64 -4.29 -0.80
CA PRO A 46 -5.94 -5.70 -0.62
C PRO A 46 -7.31 -6.13 -1.14
N VAL A 47 -8.29 -5.21 -1.23
CA VAL A 47 -9.58 -5.50 -1.87
C VAL A 47 -9.48 -5.26 -3.37
N LYS A 48 -8.84 -4.16 -3.78
CA LYS A 48 -8.64 -3.81 -5.21
C LYS A 48 -7.95 -4.91 -6.02
N HIS A 49 -6.94 -5.56 -5.43
CA HIS A 49 -6.15 -6.61 -6.09
C HIS A 49 -6.66 -8.02 -5.78
N GLU A 50 -7.80 -8.12 -5.09
CA GLU A 50 -8.51 -9.38 -4.81
C GLU A 50 -7.78 -10.45 -3.94
N PRO A 51 -6.75 -10.17 -3.10
CA PRO A 51 -6.34 -11.16 -2.10
C PRO A 51 -7.35 -11.35 -0.95
N VAL A 52 -8.25 -10.38 -0.71
CA VAL A 52 -9.31 -10.44 0.30
C VAL A 52 -10.54 -9.63 -0.13
N ASP A 53 -11.71 -9.97 0.40
CA ASP A 53 -12.97 -9.24 0.14
C ASP A 53 -13.24 -8.10 1.15
N ASP A 54 -12.47 -8.04 2.23
CA ASP A 54 -12.60 -7.05 3.29
C ASP A 54 -11.21 -6.48 3.68
N VAL A 55 -11.10 -5.16 3.77
CA VAL A 55 -9.87 -4.46 4.22
C VAL A 55 -9.43 -4.91 5.61
N TYR A 56 -10.37 -5.31 6.47
CA TYR A 56 -10.08 -5.82 7.82
C TYR A 56 -9.55 -7.27 7.81
N ALA A 57 -9.74 -8.02 6.73
CA ALA A 57 -9.14 -9.36 6.58
C ALA A 57 -7.64 -9.29 6.27
N TRP A 58 -7.11 -8.12 5.86
CA TRP A 58 -5.69 -7.93 5.59
C TRP A 58 -4.90 -7.44 6.82
N ARG A 59 -4.45 -8.40 7.65
CA ARG A 59 -3.70 -8.14 8.90
C ARG A 59 -2.39 -7.36 8.73
N TRP A 60 -1.81 -7.32 7.53
CA TRP A 60 -0.54 -6.63 7.24
C TRP A 60 -0.78 -5.19 6.76
N SER A 61 -1.65 -4.47 7.47
CA SER A 61 -2.03 -3.10 7.17
C SER A 61 -1.83 -2.19 8.38
N SER A 62 -1.52 -0.92 8.13
CA SER A 62 -1.57 0.11 9.17
C SER A 62 -2.99 0.57 9.51
N LEU A 63 -4.03 0.03 8.84
CA LEU A 63 -5.43 0.34 9.07
C LEU A 63 -5.81 0.30 10.57
N PHE A 64 -5.39 -0.75 11.27
CA PHE A 64 -5.70 -0.96 12.69
C PHE A 64 -5.08 0.09 13.62
N LEU A 65 -3.93 0.68 13.23
CA LEU A 65 -3.32 1.78 13.99
C LEU A 65 -4.20 3.03 13.89
N TYR A 66 -4.65 3.36 12.68
CA TYR A 66 -5.55 4.50 12.46
C TYR A 66 -6.91 4.28 13.12
N GLU A 67 -7.43 3.05 13.12
CA GLU A 67 -8.65 2.72 13.84
C GLU A 67 -8.49 2.93 15.35
N GLY A 68 -7.40 2.46 15.94
CA GLY A 68 -7.13 2.64 17.37
C GLY A 68 -6.94 4.11 17.76
N GLU A 69 -6.27 4.90 16.93
CA GLU A 69 -5.95 6.30 17.23
C GLU A 69 -7.08 7.29 16.90
N LYS A 70 -7.83 7.04 15.82
CA LYS A 70 -8.83 7.98 15.28
C LYS A 70 -10.26 7.49 15.40
N GLY A 71 -10.44 6.19 15.64
CA GLY A 71 -11.74 5.53 15.70
C GLY A 71 -12.31 5.20 14.32
N THR A 72 -13.16 4.17 14.29
CA THR A 72 -13.85 3.70 13.08
C THR A 72 -14.70 4.79 12.41
N SER A 73 -15.28 5.72 13.17
CA SER A 73 -16.05 6.83 12.61
C SER A 73 -15.21 7.74 11.71
N TRP A 74 -13.99 8.07 12.15
CA TRP A 74 -13.07 8.88 11.37
C TRP A 74 -12.67 8.18 10.07
N LEU A 75 -12.39 6.87 10.13
CA LEU A 75 -12.06 6.08 8.93
C LEU A 75 -13.21 6.09 7.92
N LYS A 76 -14.43 5.79 8.36
CA LYS A 76 -15.63 5.78 7.50
C LYS A 76 -15.88 7.13 6.85
N GLU A 77 -15.79 8.21 7.62
CA GLU A 77 -15.95 9.57 7.13
C GLU A 77 -14.89 9.92 6.07
N ASN A 78 -13.62 9.60 6.33
CA ASN A 78 -12.52 9.91 5.43
C ASN A 78 -12.53 9.04 4.16
N TRP A 79 -12.97 7.79 4.24
CA TRP A 79 -13.18 6.96 3.03
C TRP A 79 -14.20 7.57 2.08
N GLN A 80 -15.28 8.16 2.62
CA GLN A 80 -16.29 8.83 1.81
C GLN A 80 -15.80 10.18 1.28
N LYS A 81 -15.23 11.03 2.15
CA LYS A 81 -14.78 12.39 1.79
C LYS A 81 -13.57 12.40 0.85
N HIS A 82 -12.68 11.42 1.00
CA HIS A 82 -11.39 11.37 0.32
C HIS A 82 -11.21 10.07 -0.46
N LYS A 83 -12.24 9.68 -1.22
CA LYS A 83 -12.13 8.56 -2.15
C LYS A 83 -10.99 8.83 -3.15
N PRO A 84 -10.08 7.87 -3.38
CA PRO A 84 -9.12 7.97 -4.47
C PRO A 84 -9.87 8.15 -5.80
N SER A 85 -9.39 9.04 -6.67
CA SER A 85 -9.99 9.16 -8.01
C SER A 85 -9.78 7.86 -8.80
N SER A 86 -10.57 7.64 -9.85
CA SER A 86 -10.45 6.45 -10.71
C SER A 86 -9.07 6.28 -11.35
N GLY A 87 -8.30 7.37 -11.49
CA GLY A 87 -6.92 7.35 -11.99
C GLY A 87 -5.85 7.35 -10.89
N PHE A 88 -6.23 7.30 -9.61
CA PHE A 88 -5.26 7.28 -8.51
C PHE A 88 -4.53 5.94 -8.50
N GLY A 89 -3.20 5.99 -8.59
CA GLY A 89 -2.37 4.79 -8.72
C GLY A 89 -2.31 4.21 -10.14
N LYS A 90 -2.89 4.87 -11.15
CA LYS A 90 -2.79 4.42 -12.55
C LYS A 90 -1.31 4.37 -12.98
N GLY A 91 -0.88 3.24 -13.52
CA GLY A 91 0.50 3.01 -13.96
C GLY A 91 1.47 2.63 -12.85
N TRP A 92 1.02 2.50 -11.60
CA TRP A 92 1.90 2.04 -10.50
C TRP A 92 2.07 0.52 -10.50
N ASP A 93 1.07 -0.19 -11.00
CA ASP A 93 1.07 -1.65 -11.11
C ASP A 93 1.83 -2.14 -12.36
N ASP A 94 2.21 -1.24 -13.27
CA ASP A 94 2.82 -1.53 -14.57
C ASP A 94 4.38 -1.42 -14.58
N LEU A 95 5.02 -1.25 -13.40
CA LEU A 95 6.44 -0.88 -13.23
C LEU A 95 7.45 -2.04 -13.16
#